data_AF-A0A3M0XPP5-F1
#
_entry.id   AF-A0A3M0XPP5-F1
#
_cell.length_a   1.000
_cell.length_b   1.000
_cell.length_c   1.000
_cell.angle_alpha   90.00
_cell.angle_beta   90.00
_cell.angle_gamma   90.00
#
_symmetry.space_group_name_H-M   'P 1'
#
loop_
_entity.id
_entity.type
_entity.pdbx_description
1 polymer ?
#
loop_
_entity_poly.entity_id
_entity_poly.type
_entity_poly.pdbx_seq_one_letter_code
_entity_poly.pdbx_strand_id
1 'polypeptide(L)'
;MSYYHRAPRVYAPYIMEMSAPNYSSPCFSTDEFGFRTTIYKGNRLTLRAYRELIDRPRAAIFGNSTAFGVGTTSDSLTIPSHLNRNTQFLWFNFSGRTFQSTQELLCYLLFAPEGIEKIVIISGINNFDMSYRWFSDDTIYLPPFYNQRPFLSAYFDKEIEPKGFLRRLIGRI
;
A
#
# COMPACT_ATOMS: atom_id res chain seq x y z
N MET A 1 0.22 -0.07 -19.66
CA MET A 1 0.77 0.98 -18.77
C MET A 1 -0.21 2.09 -18.37
N SER A 2 -1.34 2.32 -19.06
CA SER A 2 -2.26 3.44 -18.77
C SER A 2 -3.23 3.25 -17.58
N TYR A 3 -3.49 2.01 -17.14
CA TYR A 3 -4.44 1.72 -16.05
C TYR A 3 -3.86 1.87 -14.64
N TYR A 4 -2.53 1.80 -14.49
CA TYR A 4 -1.87 1.79 -13.18
C TYR A 4 -1.89 3.16 -12.48
N HIS A 5 -1.81 4.24 -13.25
CA HIS A 5 -1.79 5.62 -12.74
C HIS A 5 -3.19 6.20 -12.48
N ARG A 6 -4.26 5.57 -12.98
CA ARG A 6 -5.64 6.08 -12.91
C ARG A 6 -6.44 5.57 -11.71
N ALA A 7 -5.92 4.60 -10.95
CA ALA A 7 -6.61 4.09 -9.79
C ALA A 7 -6.66 5.15 -8.67
N PRO A 8 -7.85 5.50 -8.15
CA PRO A 8 -7.99 6.46 -7.05
C PRO A 8 -7.28 5.99 -5.79
N ARG A 9 -6.94 6.93 -4.91
CA ARG A 9 -6.10 6.73 -3.73
C ARG A 9 -6.81 7.25 -2.49
N VAL A 10 -6.71 6.53 -1.37
CA VAL A 10 -7.27 6.94 -0.08
C VAL A 10 -6.14 7.16 0.91
N TYR A 11 -6.14 8.31 1.57
CA TYR A 11 -5.14 8.64 2.58
C TYR A 11 -5.50 8.00 3.93
N ALA A 12 -4.59 7.20 4.49
CA ALA A 12 -4.74 6.60 5.82
C ALA A 12 -3.69 7.20 6.77
N PRO A 13 -4.05 7.68 7.97
CA PRO A 13 -3.20 8.57 8.79
C PRO A 13 -1.82 8.02 9.18
N TYR A 14 -1.60 6.70 9.08
CA TYR A 14 -0.31 6.07 9.39
C TYR A 14 0.39 5.47 8.15
N ILE A 15 -0.36 4.89 7.21
CA ILE A 15 0.20 4.27 5.99
C ILE A 15 0.36 5.30 4.86
N MET A 16 -0.16 6.51 5.05
CA MET A 16 -0.22 7.61 4.09
C MET A 16 -1.11 7.34 2.89
N GLU A 17 -1.03 6.18 2.23
CA GLU A 17 -1.83 5.88 1.04
C GLU A 17 -2.24 4.40 0.97
N MET A 18 -3.50 4.14 0.63
CA MET A 18 -3.98 2.84 0.15
C MET A 18 -4.57 2.97 -1.25
N SER A 19 -4.61 1.87 -2.00
CA SER A 19 -5.41 1.84 -3.23
C SER A 19 -6.89 2.06 -2.88
N ALA A 20 -7.66 2.65 -3.80
CA ALA A 20 -9.09 2.85 -3.56
C ALA A 20 -9.78 1.53 -3.19
N PRO A 21 -10.62 1.52 -2.15
CA PRO A 21 -11.47 0.39 -1.81
C PRO A 21 -12.40 0.00 -2.96
N ASN A 22 -12.68 -1.30 -3.10
CA ASN A 22 -13.63 -1.85 -4.07
C ASN A 22 -13.37 -1.42 -5.52
N TYR A 23 -12.13 -1.10 -5.85
CA TYR A 23 -11.74 -0.77 -7.21
C TYR A 23 -11.74 -2.03 -8.05
N SER A 24 -12.16 -1.92 -9.31
CA SER A 24 -12.18 -3.04 -10.24
C SER A 24 -11.78 -2.58 -11.63
N SER A 25 -10.90 -3.36 -12.26
CA SER A 25 -10.46 -3.19 -13.63
C SER A 25 -10.11 -4.56 -14.22
N PRO A 26 -9.89 -4.66 -15.55
CA PRO A 26 -9.42 -5.90 -16.15
C PRO A 26 -8.07 -6.38 -15.57
N CYS A 27 -7.21 -5.46 -15.11
CA CYS A 27 -5.87 -5.81 -14.64
C CYS A 27 -5.83 -6.20 -13.15
N PHE A 28 -6.63 -5.55 -12.32
CA PHE A 28 -6.69 -5.82 -10.89
C PHE A 28 -7.97 -5.31 -10.24
N SER A 29 -8.35 -5.94 -9.13
CA SER A 29 -9.34 -5.43 -8.18
C SER A 29 -8.78 -5.27 -6.77
N THR A 30 -9.45 -4.47 -5.96
CA THR A 30 -9.18 -4.31 -4.52
C THR A 30 -10.38 -4.70 -3.69
N ASP A 31 -10.13 -5.11 -2.45
CA ASP A 31 -11.16 -5.31 -1.44
C ASP A 31 -11.60 -3.98 -0.80
N GLU A 32 -12.47 -4.07 0.19
CA GLU A 32 -13.04 -2.93 0.90
C GLU A 32 -12.02 -2.15 1.76
N PHE A 33 -10.82 -2.69 1.95
CA PHE A 33 -9.72 -2.02 2.65
C PHE A 33 -8.65 -1.50 1.67
N GLY A 34 -8.83 -1.71 0.37
CA GLY A 34 -7.89 -1.27 -0.66
C GLY A 34 -6.73 -2.25 -0.89
N PHE A 35 -6.77 -3.45 -0.32
CA PHE A 35 -5.80 -4.50 -0.65
C PHE A 35 -6.13 -5.11 -2.00
N ARG A 36 -5.10 -5.41 -2.79
CA ARG A 36 -5.32 -6.12 -4.05
C ARG A 36 -5.85 -7.51 -3.77
N THR A 37 -6.92 -7.87 -4.45
CA THR A 37 -7.54 -9.17 -4.31
C THR A 37 -6.57 -10.28 -4.75
N THR A 38 -6.48 -11.34 -3.95
CA THR A 38 -5.74 -12.56 -4.32
C THR A 38 -6.72 -13.62 -4.82
N ILE A 39 -6.29 -14.53 -5.70
CA ILE A 39 -7.12 -15.66 -6.15
C ILE A 39 -6.83 -16.92 -5.34
N TYR A 40 -7.88 -17.51 -4.79
CA TYR A 40 -7.86 -18.79 -4.08
C TYR A 40 -9.04 -19.67 -4.53
N LYS A 41 -8.76 -20.91 -4.96
CA LYS A 41 -9.77 -21.85 -5.48
C LYS A 41 -10.72 -21.22 -6.53
N GLY A 42 -10.18 -20.38 -7.41
CA GLY A 42 -10.94 -19.66 -8.45
C GLY A 42 -11.72 -18.44 -7.95
N ASN A 43 -11.76 -18.20 -6.64
CA ASN A 43 -12.49 -17.10 -6.02
C ASN A 43 -11.55 -15.97 -5.59
N ARG A 44 -12.14 -14.79 -5.45
CA ARG A 44 -11.50 -13.59 -4.89
C ARG A 44 -11.36 -13.75 -3.38
N LEU A 45 -10.13 -13.73 -2.88
CA LEU A 45 -9.77 -13.71 -1.46
C LEU A 45 -9.60 -12.26 -1.02
N THR A 46 -10.57 -11.75 -0.25
CA THR A 46 -10.51 -10.44 0.44
C THR A 46 -9.89 -10.59 1.83
N LEU A 47 -9.56 -9.47 2.49
CA LEU A 47 -9.05 -9.52 3.86
C LEU A 47 -10.03 -10.19 4.84
N ARG A 48 -11.33 -9.95 4.70
CA ARG A 48 -12.35 -10.64 5.53
C ARG A 48 -12.30 -12.15 5.34
N ALA A 49 -12.36 -12.61 4.09
CA ALA A 49 -12.28 -14.03 3.78
C ALA A 49 -10.97 -14.65 4.29
N TYR A 50 -9.85 -13.94 4.17
CA TYR A 50 -8.56 -14.39 4.69
C TYR A 50 -8.53 -14.58 6.22
N ARG A 51 -9.25 -13.72 6.96
CA ARG A 51 -9.38 -13.82 8.42
C ARG A 51 -10.33 -14.94 8.86
N GLU A 52 -11.38 -15.19 8.09
CA GLU A 52 -12.41 -16.16 8.43
C GLU A 52 -12.05 -17.59 8.01
N LEU A 53 -11.36 -17.76 6.88
CA LEU A 53 -10.94 -19.06 6.39
C LEU A 53 -9.90 -19.68 7.34
N ILE A 54 -10.15 -20.93 7.70
CA ILE A 54 -9.29 -21.77 8.55
C ILE A 54 -8.91 -23.08 7.86
N ASP A 55 -9.15 -23.20 6.54
CA ASP A 55 -8.92 -24.44 5.80
C ASP A 55 -7.43 -24.71 5.51
N ARG A 56 -6.56 -23.72 5.71
CA ARG A 56 -5.11 -23.80 5.49
C ARG A 56 -4.32 -22.88 6.44
N PRO A 57 -3.06 -23.25 6.77
CA PRO A 57 -2.06 -22.35 7.34
C PRO A 57 -2.00 -20.98 6.65
N ARG A 58 -2.00 -19.90 7.43
CA ARG A 58 -1.97 -18.54 6.90
C ARG A 58 -0.57 -18.13 6.47
N ALA A 59 -0.46 -17.50 5.31
CA ALA A 59 0.76 -16.91 4.80
C ALA A 59 0.48 -15.54 4.19
N ALA A 60 1.48 -14.67 4.21
CA ALA A 60 1.32 -13.29 3.77
C ALA A 60 2.52 -12.82 2.96
N ILE A 61 2.22 -11.99 1.96
CA ILE A 61 3.22 -11.19 1.26
C ILE A 61 3.03 -9.71 1.60
N PHE A 62 4.13 -9.06 1.97
CA PHE A 62 4.22 -7.62 2.19
C PHE A 62 5.23 -7.03 1.22
N GLY A 63 5.08 -5.74 0.95
CA GLY A 63 6.05 -5.04 0.14
C GLY A 63 5.46 -3.87 -0.62
N ASN A 64 6.24 -3.45 -1.60
CA ASN A 64 5.89 -2.37 -2.48
C ASN A 64 5.12 -2.83 -3.72
N SER A 65 5.15 -1.96 -4.72
CA SER A 65 4.58 -2.12 -6.05
C SER A 65 4.92 -3.47 -6.72
N THR A 66 6.12 -4.01 -6.53
CA THR A 66 6.51 -5.33 -7.05
C THR A 66 5.69 -6.45 -6.43
N ALA A 67 5.54 -6.48 -5.10
CA ALA A 67 4.73 -7.48 -4.41
C ALA A 67 3.21 -7.26 -4.61
N PHE A 68 2.79 -6.00 -4.77
CA PHE A 68 1.43 -5.67 -5.21
C PHE A 68 1.13 -6.25 -6.60
N GLY A 69 2.15 -6.45 -7.44
CA GLY A 69 2.04 -7.00 -8.78
C GLY A 69 1.81 -5.95 -9.86
N VAL A 70 2.46 -4.78 -9.78
CA VAL A 70 2.52 -3.85 -10.92
C VAL A 70 2.98 -4.62 -12.15
N GLY A 71 2.33 -4.39 -13.28
CA GLY A 71 2.72 -5.00 -14.56
C GLY A 71 2.07 -6.36 -14.81
N THR A 72 1.39 -6.96 -13.82
CA THR A 72 0.52 -8.11 -14.11
C THR A 72 -0.77 -7.65 -14.80
N THR A 73 -1.30 -8.51 -15.67
CA THR A 73 -2.53 -8.25 -16.43
C THR A 73 -3.78 -8.83 -15.78
N SER A 74 -3.65 -9.51 -14.63
CA SER A 74 -4.76 -10.06 -13.85
C SER A 74 -4.33 -10.37 -12.40
N ASP A 75 -5.29 -10.39 -11.47
CA ASP A 75 -5.07 -10.82 -10.08
C ASP A 75 -4.62 -12.28 -9.98
N SER A 76 -5.02 -13.13 -10.93
CA SER A 76 -4.63 -14.54 -10.99
C SER A 76 -3.13 -14.74 -11.26
N LEU A 77 -2.46 -13.71 -11.80
CA LEU A 77 -1.04 -13.72 -12.18
C LEU A 77 -0.13 -13.09 -11.12
N THR A 78 -0.67 -12.72 -9.96
CA THR A 78 0.14 -12.21 -8.85
C THR A 78 0.86 -13.35 -8.12
N ILE A 79 1.99 -13.03 -7.49
CA ILE A 79 2.76 -13.97 -6.66
C ILE A 79 1.86 -14.73 -5.66
N PRO A 80 1.05 -14.06 -4.80
CA PRO A 80 0.21 -14.78 -3.83
C PRO A 80 -0.86 -15.65 -4.49
N SER A 81 -1.40 -15.27 -5.66
CA SER A 81 -2.31 -16.13 -6.42
C SER A 81 -1.62 -17.38 -6.98
N HIS A 82 -0.37 -17.26 -7.45
CA HIS A 82 0.43 -18.42 -7.84
C HIS A 82 0.75 -19.31 -6.63
N LEU A 83 1.12 -18.72 -5.49
CA LEU A 83 1.43 -19.48 -4.27
C LEU A 83 0.20 -20.20 -3.70
N ASN A 84 -0.99 -19.59 -3.76
CA ASN A 84 -2.25 -20.24 -3.39
C ASN A 84 -2.56 -21.49 -4.22
N ARG A 85 -2.19 -21.49 -5.50
CA ARG A 85 -2.35 -22.65 -6.39
C ARG A 85 -1.35 -23.76 -6.12
N ASN A 86 -0.12 -23.41 -5.73
CA ASN A 86 1.02 -24.33 -5.74
C ASN A 86 1.52 -24.71 -4.34
N THR A 87 0.93 -24.19 -3.27
CA THR A 87 1.34 -24.46 -1.89
C THR A 87 0.15 -24.79 -1.00
N GLN A 88 0.43 -25.36 0.18
CA GLN A 88 -0.56 -25.68 1.21
C GLN A 88 -1.01 -24.47 2.05
N PHE A 89 -0.40 -23.30 1.85
CA PHE A 89 -0.72 -22.10 2.62
C PHE A 89 -1.81 -21.27 1.93
N LEU A 90 -2.57 -20.53 2.72
CA LEU A 90 -3.47 -19.48 2.26
C LEU A 90 -2.69 -18.16 2.22
N TRP A 91 -2.29 -17.73 1.02
CA TRP A 91 -1.53 -16.52 0.79
C TRP A 91 -2.43 -15.30 0.59
N PHE A 92 -2.15 -14.22 1.31
CA PHE A 92 -2.79 -12.91 1.13
C PHE A 92 -1.78 -11.81 0.81
N ASN A 93 -2.22 -10.78 0.07
CA ASN A 93 -1.40 -9.65 -0.35
C ASN A 93 -1.64 -8.39 0.51
N PHE A 94 -0.72 -8.12 1.44
CA PHE A 94 -0.70 -6.88 2.24
C PHE A 94 0.18 -5.79 1.62
N SER A 95 0.60 -5.95 0.37
CA SER A 95 1.48 -5.00 -0.28
C SER A 95 0.73 -3.76 -0.74
N GLY A 96 1.45 -2.66 -0.84
CA GLY A 96 0.92 -1.39 -1.33
C GLY A 96 1.83 -0.78 -2.39
N ARG A 97 1.26 0.09 -3.21
CA ARG A 97 2.05 0.83 -4.20
C ARG A 97 2.91 1.85 -3.46
N THR A 98 4.15 2.01 -3.91
CA THR A 98 5.10 2.97 -3.33
C THR A 98 5.43 2.78 -1.84
N PHE A 99 5.03 1.66 -1.24
CA PHE A 99 5.35 1.38 0.16
C PHE A 99 6.85 1.31 0.38
N GLN A 100 7.33 1.99 1.41
CA GLN A 100 8.63 1.75 2.00
C GLN A 100 8.51 0.89 3.26
N SER A 101 9.64 0.43 3.81
CA SER A 101 9.68 -0.51 4.94
C SER A 101 8.82 -0.10 6.14
N THR A 102 8.73 1.20 6.47
CA THR A 102 7.86 1.67 7.56
C THR A 102 6.37 1.47 7.24
N GLN A 103 5.94 1.72 6.00
CA GLN A 103 4.54 1.50 5.59
C GLN A 103 4.20 0.01 5.56
N GLU A 104 5.16 -0.84 5.15
CA GLU A 104 5.01 -2.30 5.18
C GLU A 104 4.83 -2.81 6.63
N LEU A 105 5.65 -2.30 7.56
CA LEU A 105 5.53 -2.61 8.98
C LEU A 105 4.19 -2.14 9.56
N LEU A 106 3.78 -0.90 9.27
CA LEU A 106 2.49 -0.39 9.71
C LEU A 106 1.33 -1.20 9.14
N CYS A 107 1.43 -1.64 7.89
CA CYS A 107 0.43 -2.51 7.29
C CYS A 107 0.33 -3.86 8.02
N TYR A 108 1.47 -4.44 8.42
CA TYR A 108 1.49 -5.64 9.25
C TYR A 108 0.78 -5.37 10.59
N LEU A 109 1.20 -4.34 11.32
CA LEU A 109 0.66 -4.06 12.67
C LEU A 109 -0.84 -3.75 12.67
N LEU A 110 -1.36 -3.13 11.61
CA LEU A 110 -2.76 -2.69 11.55
C LEU A 110 -3.72 -3.72 10.95
N PHE A 111 -3.25 -4.58 10.03
CA PHE A 111 -4.14 -5.41 9.23
C PHE A 111 -3.86 -6.90 9.29
N ALA A 112 -2.63 -7.32 9.60
CA ALA A 112 -2.30 -8.74 9.64
C ALA A 112 -3.06 -9.42 10.80
N PRO A 113 -3.77 -10.54 10.55
CA PRO A 113 -4.29 -11.36 11.63
C PRO A 113 -3.14 -12.04 12.38
N GLU A 114 -3.43 -12.48 13.60
CA GLU A 114 -2.54 -13.39 14.32
C GLU A 114 -2.41 -14.75 13.61
N GLY A 115 -1.36 -15.49 13.96
CA GLY A 115 -1.16 -16.86 13.46
C GLY A 115 -0.75 -16.97 11.99
N ILE A 116 -0.09 -15.95 11.43
CA ILE A 116 0.56 -16.08 10.13
C ILE A 116 1.81 -16.93 10.29
N GLU A 117 1.84 -18.09 9.65
CA GLU A 117 2.96 -19.05 9.73
C GLU A 117 4.11 -18.69 8.80
N LYS A 118 3.82 -18.00 7.69
CA LYS A 118 4.83 -17.60 6.71
C LYS A 118 4.66 -16.17 6.24
N ILE A 119 5.75 -15.42 6.27
CA ILE A 119 5.80 -14.05 5.80
C ILE A 119 6.89 -13.94 4.73
N VAL A 120 6.54 -13.36 3.59
CA VAL A 120 7.48 -12.94 2.54
C VAL A 120 7.43 -11.43 2.43
N ILE A 121 8.59 -10.78 2.41
CA ILE A 121 8.69 -9.32 2.32
C ILE A 121 9.52 -8.96 1.08
N ILE A 122 8.96 -8.14 0.19
CA ILE A 122 9.65 -7.58 -0.97
C ILE A 122 9.78 -6.05 -0.79
N SER A 123 10.90 -5.62 -0.21
CA SER A 123 11.10 -4.25 0.30
C SER A 123 12.37 -3.58 -0.23
N GLY A 124 12.62 -2.35 0.22
CA GLY A 124 13.93 -1.69 0.14
C GLY A 124 14.09 -0.72 -1.02
N ILE A 125 13.54 -1.01 -2.21
CA ILE A 125 13.76 -0.14 -3.39
C ILE A 125 13.21 1.28 -3.19
N ASN A 126 12.07 1.41 -2.52
CA ASN A 126 11.45 2.70 -2.24
C ASN A 126 12.17 3.45 -1.12
N ASN A 127 12.71 2.74 -0.12
CA ASN A 127 13.59 3.35 0.86
C ASN A 127 14.84 3.93 0.17
N PHE A 128 15.45 3.14 -0.71
CA PHE A 128 16.62 3.55 -1.47
C PHE A 128 16.33 4.75 -2.36
N ASP A 129 15.29 4.70 -3.20
CA ASP A 129 14.94 5.82 -4.09
C ASP A 129 14.57 7.09 -3.31
N MET A 130 13.82 6.95 -2.20
CA MET A 130 13.50 8.10 -1.35
C MET A 130 14.76 8.69 -0.71
N SER A 131 15.65 7.84 -0.18
CA SER A 131 16.92 8.30 0.40
C SER A 131 17.82 8.93 -0.65
N TYR A 132 17.85 8.42 -1.88
CA TYR A 132 18.71 8.93 -2.94
C TYR A 132 18.24 10.29 -3.47
N ARG A 133 16.93 10.44 -3.69
CA ARG A 133 16.35 11.66 -4.31
C ARG A 133 16.08 12.79 -3.31
N TRP A 134 15.86 12.45 -2.04
CA TRP A 134 15.50 13.43 -1.00
C TRP A 134 16.49 13.44 0.17
N PHE A 135 17.71 12.93 -0.04
CA PHE A 135 18.80 13.17 0.92
C PHE A 135 18.99 14.68 1.08
N SER A 136 18.67 15.20 2.25
CA SER A 136 19.01 16.55 2.65
C SER A 136 19.35 16.54 4.13
N ASP A 137 20.26 17.43 4.55
CA ASP A 137 20.65 17.57 5.95
C ASP A 137 19.46 17.93 6.86
N ASP A 138 18.31 18.31 6.30
CA ASP A 138 17.07 18.61 7.04
C ASP A 138 16.15 17.38 7.26
N THR A 139 16.46 16.22 6.66
CA THR A 139 15.61 15.00 6.70
C THR A 139 16.03 13.97 7.75
N ILE A 140 16.86 14.36 8.71
CA ILE A 140 17.59 13.50 9.66
C ILE A 140 16.70 12.55 10.50
N TYR A 141 15.39 12.79 10.61
CA TYR A 141 14.56 12.06 11.57
C TYR A 141 13.72 10.91 10.98
N LEU A 142 13.22 10.99 9.74
CA LEU A 142 12.45 9.91 9.09
C LEU A 142 12.57 9.97 7.56
N PRO A 143 12.81 8.85 6.86
CA PRO A 143 12.83 8.84 5.40
C PRO A 143 11.45 9.26 4.86
N PRO A 144 11.40 10.22 3.91
CA PRO A 144 10.14 10.75 3.42
C PRO A 144 9.26 9.64 2.80
N PHE A 145 7.94 9.71 3.00
CA PHE A 145 7.01 8.80 2.34
C PHE A 145 6.70 9.31 0.93
N TYR A 146 6.58 8.39 -0.03
CA TYR A 146 5.88 8.71 -1.27
C TYR A 146 4.48 9.22 -0.91
N ASN A 147 4.11 10.35 -1.49
CA ASN A 147 2.86 11.06 -1.25
C ASN A 147 2.71 11.71 0.14
N GLN A 148 3.79 11.87 0.92
CA GLN A 148 3.74 12.65 2.17
C GLN A 148 3.24 14.08 1.95
N ARG A 149 3.76 14.79 0.95
CA ARG A 149 3.33 16.17 0.66
C ARG A 149 1.86 16.25 0.20
N PRO A 150 1.40 15.44 -0.78
CA PRO A 150 -0.02 15.34 -1.10
C PRO A 150 -0.91 15.01 0.08
N PHE A 151 -0.49 14.11 0.98
CA PHE A 151 -1.22 13.81 2.22
C PHE A 151 -1.34 15.06 3.10
N LEU A 152 -0.21 15.71 3.40
CA LEU A 152 -0.20 16.91 4.25
C LEU A 152 -1.05 18.02 3.63
N SER A 153 -0.96 18.25 2.32
CA SER A 153 -1.82 19.22 1.62
C SER A 153 -3.29 18.82 1.71
N ALA A 154 -3.67 17.58 1.36
CA ALA A 154 -5.07 17.14 1.44
C ALA A 154 -5.66 17.18 2.85
N TYR A 155 -4.82 16.96 3.87
CA TYR A 155 -5.20 16.94 5.28
C TYR A 155 -5.26 18.35 5.89
N PHE A 156 -4.28 19.21 5.60
CA PHE A 156 -4.17 20.55 6.20
C PHE A 156 -4.82 21.66 5.35
N ASP A 157 -4.98 21.52 4.03
CA ASP A 157 -5.72 22.49 3.20
C ASP A 157 -7.24 22.47 3.46
N LYS A 158 -7.74 21.48 4.22
CA LYS A 158 -9.14 21.44 4.69
C LYS A 158 -9.38 22.20 6.00
N GLU A 159 -8.35 22.52 6.78
CA GLU A 159 -8.52 23.21 8.07
C GLU A 159 -7.79 24.55 8.17
N ILE A 160 -6.83 24.85 7.30
CA ILE A 160 -6.16 26.15 7.29
C ILE A 160 -6.89 27.09 6.33
N GLU A 161 -7.90 27.79 6.84
CA GLU A 161 -8.35 29.04 6.23
C GLU A 161 -7.14 29.97 5.96
N PRO A 162 -7.10 30.69 4.83
CA PRO A 162 -5.93 31.40 4.31
C PRO A 162 -5.65 32.73 5.05
N LYS A 163 -5.60 32.76 6.38
CA LYS A 163 -5.25 33.98 7.13
C LYS A 163 -3.75 34.15 7.36
N GLY A 164 -2.94 33.11 7.13
CA GLY A 164 -1.49 33.13 7.36
C GLY A 164 -0.61 33.41 6.14
N PHE A 165 -1.06 33.04 4.93
CA PHE A 165 -0.19 33.08 3.74
C PHE A 165 -0.03 34.52 3.19
N LEU A 166 -1.10 35.32 3.17
CA LEU A 166 -1.05 36.72 2.76
C LEU A 166 -0.21 37.61 3.69
N ARG A 167 -0.14 37.30 4.99
CA ARG A 167 0.66 38.08 5.95
C ARG A 167 2.17 37.90 5.74
N ARG A 168 2.61 36.75 5.21
CA ARG A 168 4.03 36.50 4.90
C ARG A 168 4.49 37.11 3.57
N LEU A 169 3.58 37.43 2.64
CA LEU A 169 3.92 38.12 1.40
C LEU A 169 4.02 39.66 1.56
N ILE A 170 3.30 40.25 2.51
CA ILE A 170 3.22 41.71 2.69
C ILE A 170 4.24 42.23 3.73
N GLY A 171 4.84 41.34 4.54
CA GLY A 171 5.83 41.70 5.57
C GLY A 171 7.29 41.82 5.10
N ARG A 172 7.55 41.91 3.79
CA ARG A 172 8.88 42.14 3.21
C ARG A 172 8.83 43.23 2.12
N ILE A 173 8.32 44.40 2.48
CA ILE A 173 8.65 45.67 1.84
C ILE A 173 9.26 46.55 2.93
#